data_AF-A0A8J8PFB4-F1
#
_entry.id   AF-A0A8J8PFB4-F1
#
_cell.length_a   1.000
_cell.length_b   1.000
_cell.length_c   1.000
_cell.angle_alpha   90.00
_cell.angle_beta   90.00
_cell.angle_gamma   90.00
#
_symmetry.space_group_name_H-M   'P 1'
#
loop_
_entity.id
_entity.type
_entity.pdbx_description
1 polymer ?
#
loop_
_entity_poly.entity_id
_entity_poly.type
_entity_poly.pdbx_seq_one_letter_code
_entity_poly.pdbx_strand_id
1 'polypeptide(L)'
;MEKLNIIIKEDMADSYTPYNKDFVFKIKRGIGGAKWNASLKCWSVPSDCVDAVRDIMKEVYGHDDTGGPAETVSIRLRFEEEFAECHGDVTLFGRCLSHAYGRDSGATCGSGVNYIKGYPKSGGSMKNWCSVVPAGAEISLKNVPKILYESYQPIKNIIVDLEGTEINADSLLAEKERLNARIAEIDKLLADAEFHRTMLRCIPQTH
;
A
#
# COMPACT_ATOMS: atom_id res chain seq x y z
N MET A 1 15.68 -1.40 -2.60
CA MET A 1 14.51 -1.54 -3.48
C MET A 1 14.65 -2.87 -4.19
N GLU A 2 13.62 -3.71 -4.18
CA GLU A 2 13.65 -4.98 -4.93
C GLU A 2 13.58 -4.66 -6.43
N LYS A 3 14.49 -5.24 -7.21
CA LYS A 3 14.64 -4.88 -8.62
C LYS A 3 13.59 -5.64 -9.44
N LEU A 4 12.57 -4.92 -9.89
CA LEU A 4 11.65 -5.39 -10.93
C LEU A 4 12.33 -5.23 -12.29
N ASN A 5 12.19 -6.22 -13.16
CA ASN A 5 12.85 -6.19 -14.45
C ASN A 5 12.03 -6.94 -15.50
N ILE A 6 11.89 -6.38 -16.70
CA ILE A 6 11.31 -7.06 -17.85
C ILE A 6 12.36 -7.14 -18.94
N ILE A 7 12.57 -8.33 -19.49
CA ILE A 7 13.46 -8.58 -20.63
C ILE A 7 12.59 -8.93 -21.83
N ILE A 8 12.49 -7.99 -22.77
CA ILE A 8 11.73 -8.17 -24.01
C ILE A 8 12.61 -8.92 -25.02
N LYS A 9 12.06 -10.00 -25.57
CA LYS A 9 12.56 -10.75 -26.74
C LYS A 9 11.53 -10.57 -27.86
N GLU A 10 11.81 -11.08 -29.06
CA GLU A 10 10.96 -10.89 -30.26
C GLU A 10 9.45 -11.05 -29.95
N ASP A 11 9.01 -12.26 -29.63
CA ASP A 11 7.58 -12.55 -29.40
C ASP A 11 7.18 -12.65 -27.93
N MET A 12 8.16 -12.65 -27.02
CA MET A 12 7.94 -12.93 -25.60
C MET A 12 8.75 -11.98 -24.72
N ALA A 13 8.23 -11.67 -23.54
CA ALA A 13 8.93 -10.92 -22.50
C ALA A 13 8.98 -11.72 -21.19
N ASP A 14 10.14 -11.70 -20.54
CA ASP A 14 10.37 -12.33 -19.24
C ASP A 14 10.33 -11.29 -18.12
N SER A 15 9.37 -11.43 -17.21
CA SER A 15 9.12 -10.55 -16.07
C SER A 15 9.66 -11.16 -14.77
N TYR A 16 10.64 -10.48 -14.17
CA TYR A 16 11.29 -10.85 -12.91
C TYR A 16 10.75 -9.99 -11.78
N THR A 17 10.04 -10.60 -10.85
CA THR A 17 9.46 -9.94 -9.68
C THR A 17 9.62 -10.79 -8.42
N PRO A 18 9.69 -10.17 -7.22
CA PRO A 18 9.51 -10.88 -5.95
C PRO A 18 8.18 -11.63 -5.93
N TYR A 19 8.12 -12.77 -5.27
CA TYR A 19 6.86 -13.49 -5.15
C TYR A 19 5.82 -12.64 -4.41
N ASN A 20 4.66 -12.47 -5.04
CA ASN A 20 3.48 -11.85 -4.43
C ASN A 20 2.25 -12.58 -4.98
N LYS A 21 1.35 -13.00 -4.08
CA LYS A 21 0.16 -13.79 -4.44
C LYS A 21 -0.76 -13.04 -5.39
N ASP A 22 -0.94 -11.73 -5.19
CA ASP A 22 -1.81 -10.90 -6.01
C ASP A 22 -1.22 -10.68 -7.41
N PHE A 23 0.10 -10.47 -7.50
CA PHE A 23 0.80 -10.42 -8.79
C PHE A 23 0.62 -11.73 -9.57
N VAL A 24 0.86 -12.87 -8.91
CA VAL A 24 0.72 -14.21 -9.51
C VAL A 24 -0.73 -14.47 -9.94
N PHE A 25 -1.71 -14.05 -9.13
CA PHE A 25 -3.12 -14.18 -9.48
C PHE A 25 -3.45 -13.35 -10.73
N LYS A 26 -3.05 -12.08 -10.75
CA LYS A 26 -3.33 -11.14 -11.85
C LYS A 26 -2.65 -11.54 -13.14
N ILE A 27 -1.37 -11.92 -13.11
CA ILE A 27 -0.67 -12.32 -14.34
C ILE A 27 -1.24 -13.61 -14.93
N LYS A 28 -1.60 -14.60 -14.09
CA LYS A 28 -2.20 -15.87 -14.56
C LYS A 28 -3.59 -15.69 -15.16
N ARG A 29 -4.38 -14.74 -14.64
CA ARG A 29 -5.80 -14.56 -15.01
C ARG A 29 -6.01 -13.45 -16.03
N GLY A 30 -5.17 -12.42 -16.02
CA GLY A 30 -5.31 -11.22 -16.82
C GLY A 30 -4.51 -11.23 -18.13
N ILE A 31 -3.45 -12.05 -18.24
CA ILE A 31 -2.59 -12.07 -19.43
C ILE A 31 -2.68 -13.41 -20.15
N GLY A 32 -3.22 -13.39 -21.37
CA GLY A 32 -3.26 -14.55 -22.24
C GLY A 32 -1.86 -15.05 -22.58
N GLY A 33 -1.63 -16.36 -22.48
CA GLY A 33 -0.32 -16.96 -22.81
C GLY A 33 0.76 -16.81 -21.73
N ALA A 34 0.45 -16.17 -20.59
CA ALA A 34 1.38 -16.07 -19.46
C ALA A 34 1.72 -17.45 -18.89
N LYS A 35 3.03 -17.74 -18.76
CA LYS A 35 3.53 -19.02 -18.24
C LYS A 35 4.66 -18.78 -17.25
N TRP A 36 4.67 -19.58 -16.18
CA TRP A 36 5.80 -19.62 -15.27
C TRP A 36 6.97 -20.36 -15.92
N ASN A 37 8.11 -19.69 -16.05
CA ASN A 37 9.37 -20.28 -16.48
C ASN A 37 10.18 -20.71 -15.25
N ALA A 38 10.13 -22.00 -14.92
CA ALA A 38 10.80 -22.54 -13.74
C ALA A 38 12.34 -22.46 -13.80
N SER A 39 12.93 -22.48 -15.02
CA SER A 39 14.38 -22.41 -15.20
C SER A 39 14.91 -21.01 -14.92
N LEU A 40 14.21 -19.98 -15.43
CA LEU A 40 14.57 -18.58 -15.23
C LEU A 40 13.97 -17.97 -13.95
N LYS A 41 13.04 -18.69 -13.29
CA LYS A 41 12.27 -18.24 -12.13
C LYS A 41 11.55 -16.91 -12.39
N CYS A 42 10.91 -16.81 -13.55
CA CYS A 42 10.21 -15.61 -14.00
C CYS A 42 8.89 -15.95 -14.70
N TRP A 43 8.04 -14.95 -14.90
CA TRP A 43 6.86 -15.08 -15.75
C TRP A 43 7.20 -14.71 -17.18
N SER A 44 6.94 -15.60 -18.13
CA SER A 44 7.04 -15.32 -19.56
C SER A 44 5.67 -14.97 -20.11
N VAL A 45 5.55 -13.82 -20.78
CA VAL A 45 4.32 -13.32 -21.41
C VAL A 45 4.56 -12.96 -22.87
N PRO A 46 3.54 -12.86 -23.72
CA PRO A 46 3.67 -12.25 -25.04
C PRO A 46 4.23 -10.82 -24.97
N SER A 47 5.11 -10.43 -25.91
CA SER A 47 5.78 -9.11 -25.90
C SER A 47 4.82 -7.93 -26.06
N ASP A 48 3.67 -8.13 -26.72
CA ASP A 48 2.59 -7.15 -26.85
C ASP A 48 1.83 -6.88 -25.54
N CYS A 49 1.95 -7.77 -24.54
CA CYS A 49 1.30 -7.66 -23.24
C CYS A 49 2.17 -6.98 -22.17
N VAL A 50 3.34 -6.48 -22.53
CA VAL A 50 4.31 -5.90 -21.57
C VAL A 50 3.71 -4.72 -20.79
N ASP A 51 2.95 -3.84 -21.44
CA ASP A 51 2.34 -2.70 -20.75
C ASP A 51 1.31 -3.14 -19.71
N ALA A 52 0.55 -4.21 -19.98
CA ALA A 52 -0.36 -4.80 -18.99
C ALA A 52 0.40 -5.40 -17.79
N VAL A 53 1.58 -6.00 -18.02
CA VAL A 53 2.44 -6.46 -16.91
C VAL A 53 2.88 -5.27 -16.05
N ARG A 54 3.30 -4.17 -16.68
CA ARG A 54 3.74 -2.95 -15.96
C ARG A 54 2.64 -2.36 -15.11
N ASP A 55 1.40 -2.37 -15.61
CA ASP A 55 0.25 -1.88 -14.83
C ASP A 55 0.00 -2.77 -13.61
N ILE A 56 0.09 -4.10 -13.75
CA ILE A 56 0.01 -5.03 -12.61
C ILE A 56 1.17 -4.79 -11.64
N MET A 57 2.40 -4.53 -12.14
CA MET A 57 3.55 -4.22 -11.29
C MET A 57 3.31 -2.95 -10.47
N LYS A 58 2.82 -1.87 -11.11
CA LYS A 58 2.48 -0.61 -10.41
C LYS A 58 1.42 -0.81 -9.35
N GLU A 59 0.41 -1.62 -9.63
CA GLU A 59 -0.67 -1.87 -8.68
C GLU A 59 -0.21 -2.68 -7.46
N VAL A 60 0.64 -3.68 -7.66
CA VAL A 60 1.07 -4.59 -6.58
C VAL A 60 2.30 -4.07 -5.84
N TYR A 61 3.27 -3.51 -6.56
CA TYR A 61 4.56 -3.09 -6.04
C TYR A 61 4.76 -1.57 -6.06
N GLY A 62 3.81 -0.78 -6.58
CA GLY A 62 3.91 0.68 -6.63
C GLY A 62 4.85 1.24 -7.70
N HIS A 63 5.56 0.38 -8.45
CA HIS A 63 6.45 0.77 -9.55
C HIS A 63 6.60 -0.38 -10.55
N ASP A 64 7.20 -0.11 -11.72
CA ASP A 64 7.50 -1.09 -12.77
C ASP A 64 9.02 -1.22 -13.02
N ASP A 65 9.40 -1.81 -14.17
CA ASP A 65 10.77 -1.98 -14.65
C ASP A 65 11.41 -0.71 -15.24
N THR A 66 10.62 0.34 -15.47
CA THR A 66 11.04 1.57 -16.16
C THR A 66 11.27 2.75 -15.21
N GLY A 67 10.71 2.69 -13.99
CA GLY A 67 10.71 3.79 -13.04
C GLY A 67 12.07 4.10 -12.40
N GLY A 68 12.42 5.40 -12.39
CA GLY A 68 13.41 5.97 -11.48
C GLY A 68 12.96 5.87 -10.00
N PRO A 69 13.71 6.44 -9.04
CA PRO A 69 13.39 6.29 -7.62
C PRO A 69 11.98 6.82 -7.33
N ALA A 70 11.03 5.91 -7.11
CA ALA A 70 9.68 6.27 -6.70
C ALA A 70 9.74 6.99 -5.35
N GLU A 71 8.89 7.99 -5.13
CA GLU A 71 8.73 8.60 -3.82
C GLU A 71 8.33 7.50 -2.83
N THR A 72 9.08 7.38 -1.72
CA THR A 72 8.82 6.34 -0.72
C THR A 72 8.60 6.95 0.65
N VAL A 73 7.78 6.28 1.43
CA VAL A 73 7.48 6.60 2.82
C VAL A 73 7.92 5.45 3.73
N SER A 74 8.12 5.76 4.99
CA SER A 74 8.25 4.74 6.04
C SER A 74 6.94 4.71 6.83
N ILE A 75 6.46 3.52 7.15
CA ILE A 75 5.18 3.34 7.85
C ILE A 75 5.33 2.34 8.99
N ARG A 76 4.55 2.53 10.03
CA ARG A 76 4.41 1.64 11.17
C ARG A 76 3.04 0.98 11.11
N LEU A 77 3.04 -0.33 11.20
CA LEU A 77 1.86 -1.17 11.28
C LEU A 77 1.69 -1.67 12.70
N ARG A 78 0.47 -1.61 13.23
CA ARG A 78 0.08 -2.22 14.49
C ARG A 78 -1.08 -3.17 14.24
N PHE A 79 -0.89 -4.42 14.62
CA PHE A 79 -1.89 -5.48 14.47
C PHE A 79 -2.61 -5.65 15.81
N GLU A 80 -3.89 -5.34 15.88
CA GLU A 80 -4.69 -5.52 17.10
C GLU A 80 -5.07 -6.99 17.30
N GLU A 81 -5.39 -7.67 16.20
CA GLU A 81 -5.70 -9.10 16.17
C GLU A 81 -4.68 -9.87 15.34
N GLU A 82 -4.74 -11.20 15.45
CA GLU A 82 -3.93 -12.08 14.61
C GLU A 82 -4.33 -11.92 13.14
N PHE A 83 -3.33 -11.75 12.27
CA PHE A 83 -3.54 -11.66 10.84
C PHE A 83 -2.78 -12.79 10.15
N ALA A 84 -3.51 -13.70 9.51
CA ALA A 84 -2.97 -14.95 9.00
C ALA A 84 -3.45 -15.23 7.58
N GLU A 85 -2.56 -15.82 6.77
CA GLU A 85 -2.85 -16.28 5.42
C GLU A 85 -2.53 -17.77 5.33
N CYS A 86 -3.50 -18.60 4.95
CA CYS A 86 -3.30 -20.04 4.82
C CYS A 86 -2.85 -20.42 3.41
N HIS A 87 -1.87 -21.32 3.33
CA HIS A 87 -1.19 -21.70 2.07
C HIS A 87 -0.57 -20.51 1.32
N GLY A 88 -0.15 -19.48 2.06
CA GLY A 88 0.37 -18.27 1.45
C GLY A 88 1.09 -17.38 2.45
N ASP A 89 1.55 -16.26 1.90
CA ASP A 89 2.31 -15.25 2.61
C ASP A 89 1.36 -14.17 3.09
N VAL A 90 1.58 -13.68 4.32
CA VAL A 90 0.92 -12.46 4.75
C VAL A 90 1.64 -11.30 4.07
N THR A 91 0.95 -10.61 3.16
CA THR A 91 1.53 -9.48 2.41
C THR A 91 0.75 -8.19 2.66
N LEU A 92 1.46 -7.07 2.75
CA LEU A 92 0.88 -5.74 2.81
C LEU A 92 1.84 -4.74 2.16
N PHE A 93 1.31 -3.75 1.41
CA PHE A 93 2.12 -2.77 0.66
C PHE A 93 3.18 -3.41 -0.27
N GLY A 94 2.84 -4.54 -0.89
CA GLY A 94 3.75 -5.29 -1.75
C GLY A 94 4.91 -5.99 -1.02
N ARG A 95 4.92 -6.00 0.31
CA ARG A 95 5.96 -6.63 1.16
C ARG A 95 5.43 -7.86 1.86
N CYS A 96 6.30 -8.87 2.03
CA CYS A 96 5.99 -10.10 2.75
C CYS A 96 6.25 -9.91 4.26
N LEU A 97 5.17 -9.83 5.05
CA LEU A 97 5.23 -9.66 6.50
C LEU A 97 5.56 -10.99 7.20
N SER A 98 4.99 -12.09 6.72
CA SER A 98 5.20 -13.42 7.28
C SER A 98 5.11 -14.47 6.18
N HIS A 99 6.14 -15.32 6.13
CA HIS A 99 6.27 -16.46 5.22
C HIS A 99 6.61 -17.72 6.01
N ALA A 100 5.77 -18.75 5.88
CA ALA A 100 5.99 -20.09 6.40
C ALA A 100 6.02 -21.13 5.25
N TYR A 101 6.73 -22.23 5.45
CA TYR A 101 6.73 -23.38 4.54
C TYR A 101 5.79 -24.51 5.01
N GLY A 102 5.35 -24.44 6.27
CA GLY A 102 4.51 -25.43 6.90
C GLY A 102 4.13 -24.98 8.32
N ARG A 103 3.28 -25.77 8.98
CA ARG A 103 2.76 -25.44 10.32
C ARG A 103 3.89 -25.21 11.33
N ASP A 104 4.90 -26.08 11.32
CA ASP A 104 5.97 -26.09 12.33
C ASP A 104 7.33 -25.66 11.74
N SER A 105 7.33 -25.00 10.57
CA SER A 105 8.57 -24.50 9.95
C SER A 105 9.13 -23.25 10.61
N GLY A 106 8.36 -22.62 11.51
CA GLY A 106 8.55 -21.21 11.84
C GLY A 106 8.16 -20.32 10.67
N ALA A 107 8.31 -19.02 10.85
CA ALA A 107 8.09 -18.05 9.79
C ALA A 107 9.18 -16.99 9.76
N THR A 108 9.34 -16.37 8.60
CA THR A 108 10.31 -15.31 8.33
C THR A 108 9.62 -14.13 7.67
N CYS A 109 10.24 -12.96 7.71
CA CYS A 109 9.74 -11.77 7.02
C CYS A 109 10.63 -11.41 5.83
N GLY A 110 10.05 -10.73 4.85
CA GLY A 110 10.74 -10.29 3.64
C GLY A 110 11.67 -9.10 3.87
N SER A 111 12.40 -8.72 2.82
CA SER A 111 13.29 -7.56 2.88
C SER A 111 12.51 -6.26 3.11
N GLY A 112 13.06 -5.36 3.92
CA GLY A 112 12.43 -4.06 4.24
C GLY A 112 11.30 -4.13 5.27
N VAL A 113 11.06 -5.30 5.87
CA VAL A 113 10.13 -5.51 6.97
C VAL A 113 10.92 -5.66 8.28
N ASN A 114 10.59 -4.85 9.29
CA ASN A 114 11.23 -4.93 10.60
C ASN A 114 10.22 -5.06 11.72
N TYR A 115 10.28 -6.16 12.47
CA TYR A 115 9.44 -6.33 13.66
C TYR A 115 10.03 -5.56 14.84
N ILE A 116 9.30 -4.56 15.32
CA ILE A 116 9.63 -3.83 16.56
C ILE A 116 9.13 -4.63 17.77
N LYS A 117 7.93 -5.21 17.64
CA LYS A 117 7.31 -6.02 18.68
C LYS A 117 6.71 -7.28 18.06
N GLY A 118 6.97 -8.42 18.71
CA GLY A 118 6.57 -9.73 18.21
C GLY A 118 7.52 -10.23 17.13
N TYR A 119 7.14 -11.33 16.48
CA TYR A 119 7.89 -11.96 15.40
C TYR A 119 6.91 -12.78 14.54
N PRO A 120 7.20 -13.00 13.25
CA PRO A 120 6.35 -13.81 12.38
C PRO A 120 6.28 -15.24 12.91
N LYS A 121 5.10 -15.85 12.83
CA LYS A 121 4.84 -17.22 13.30
C LYS A 121 4.25 -18.07 12.18
N SER A 122 4.43 -19.38 12.30
CA SER A 122 3.67 -20.36 11.53
C SER A 122 2.54 -20.92 12.39
N GLY A 123 1.43 -21.30 11.75
CA GLY A 123 0.25 -21.79 12.43
C GLY A 123 -0.59 -22.74 11.59
N GLY A 124 -1.83 -22.96 12.02
CA GLY A 124 -2.78 -23.85 11.36
C GLY A 124 -2.49 -25.33 11.59
N SER A 125 -2.77 -26.16 10.57
CA SER A 125 -2.58 -27.62 10.61
C SER A 125 -1.55 -28.06 9.58
N MET A 126 -1.06 -29.29 9.64
CA MET A 126 -0.15 -29.81 8.60
C MET A 126 -0.73 -29.70 7.18
N LYS A 127 -2.05 -29.88 7.03
CA LYS A 127 -2.74 -29.78 5.74
C LYS A 127 -3.16 -28.37 5.37
N ASN A 128 -3.31 -27.48 6.35
CA ASN A 128 -3.73 -26.09 6.18
C ASN A 128 -2.80 -25.22 7.02
N TRP A 129 -1.53 -25.16 6.62
CA TRP A 129 -0.57 -24.35 7.31
C TRP A 129 -0.81 -22.89 6.95
N CYS A 130 -0.50 -21.99 7.88
CA CYS A 130 -0.71 -20.56 7.67
C CYS A 130 0.52 -19.77 8.12
N SER A 131 0.82 -18.71 7.37
CA SER A 131 1.76 -17.67 7.79
C SER A 131 1.01 -16.69 8.67
N VAL A 132 1.58 -16.32 9.80
CA VAL A 132 0.88 -15.58 10.86
C VAL A 132 1.67 -14.35 11.29
N VAL A 133 0.99 -13.22 11.39
CA VAL A 133 1.41 -12.04 12.15
C VAL A 133 0.62 -12.04 13.46
N PRO A 134 1.28 -12.19 14.62
CA PRO A 134 0.58 -12.34 15.89
C PRO A 134 -0.13 -11.04 16.31
N ALA A 135 -1.21 -11.19 17.07
CA ALA A 135 -1.89 -10.06 17.71
C ALA A 135 -0.91 -9.25 18.58
N GLY A 136 -1.04 -7.93 18.53
CA GLY A 136 -0.16 -6.98 19.21
C GLY A 136 1.22 -6.80 18.59
N ALA A 137 1.46 -7.33 17.37
CA ALA A 137 2.70 -7.10 16.64
C ALA A 137 2.80 -5.65 16.15
N GLU A 138 4.03 -5.12 16.17
CA GLU A 138 4.37 -3.82 15.60
C GLU A 138 5.47 -4.00 14.56
N ILE A 139 5.22 -3.52 13.35
CA ILE A 139 6.09 -3.70 12.19
C ILE A 139 6.41 -2.34 11.58
N SER A 140 7.69 -2.03 11.39
CA SER A 140 8.16 -0.90 10.58
C SER A 140 8.46 -1.38 9.17
N LEU A 141 7.82 -0.74 8.19
CA LEU A 141 8.09 -0.94 6.77
C LEU A 141 8.83 0.28 6.23
N LYS A 142 10.02 0.05 5.66
CA LYS A 142 10.82 1.10 5.03
C LYS A 142 10.72 1.03 3.52
N ASN A 143 10.85 2.19 2.86
CA ASN A 143 10.84 2.31 1.40
C ASN A 143 9.55 1.75 0.77
N VAL A 144 8.40 2.09 1.39
CA VAL A 144 7.08 1.78 0.82
C VAL A 144 6.76 2.82 -0.24
N PRO A 145 6.45 2.45 -1.48
CA PRO A 145 6.05 3.41 -2.51
C PRO A 145 4.83 4.20 -2.07
N LYS A 146 4.90 5.53 -2.17
CA LYS A 146 3.86 6.44 -1.71
C LYS A 146 2.50 6.17 -2.38
N ILE A 147 2.51 5.77 -3.66
CA ILE A 147 1.31 5.38 -4.41
C ILE A 147 0.53 4.29 -3.67
N LEU A 148 1.21 3.26 -3.14
CA LEU A 148 0.55 2.18 -2.40
C LEU A 148 -0.03 2.64 -1.06
N TYR A 149 0.61 3.63 -0.43
CA TYR A 149 0.12 4.24 0.79
C TYR A 149 -1.12 5.10 0.53
N GLU A 150 -1.11 5.92 -0.52
CA GLU A 150 -2.24 6.78 -0.90
C GLU A 150 -3.45 5.97 -1.39
N SER A 151 -3.22 4.83 -2.07
CA SER A 151 -4.29 3.93 -2.51
C SER A 151 -4.77 2.97 -1.42
N TYR A 152 -4.20 3.03 -0.21
CA TYR A 152 -4.52 2.08 0.85
C TYR A 152 -5.92 2.30 1.42
N GLN A 153 -6.66 1.20 1.55
CA GLN A 153 -7.93 1.18 2.26
C GLN A 153 -7.74 0.56 3.64
N PRO A 154 -8.18 1.23 4.72
CA PRO A 154 -8.04 0.71 6.08
C PRO A 154 -8.63 -0.70 6.22
N ILE A 155 -7.79 -1.63 6.66
CA ILE A 155 -8.21 -2.99 6.98
C ILE A 155 -8.56 -3.03 8.47
N LYS A 156 -9.66 -3.70 8.82
CA LYS A 156 -10.08 -3.86 10.21
C LYS A 156 -8.94 -4.48 11.04
N ASN A 157 -8.72 -3.97 12.25
CA ASN A 157 -7.72 -4.45 13.22
C ASN A 157 -6.25 -4.24 12.81
N ILE A 158 -5.98 -3.45 11.76
CA ILE A 158 -4.63 -3.03 11.36
C ILE A 158 -4.58 -1.50 11.35
N ILE A 159 -3.74 -0.93 12.20
CA ILE A 159 -3.49 0.52 12.25
C ILE A 159 -2.20 0.81 11.49
N VAL A 160 -2.24 1.83 10.63
CA VAL A 160 -1.12 2.24 9.78
C VAL A 160 -0.79 3.70 10.05
N ASP A 161 0.40 3.96 10.58
CA ASP A 161 0.93 5.29 10.89
C ASP A 161 2.13 5.61 9.99
N LEU A 162 2.32 6.88 9.60
CA LEU A 162 3.54 7.31 8.91
C LEU A 162 4.70 7.48 9.92
N GLU A 163 5.81 6.79 9.68
CA GLU A 163 7.05 6.98 10.44
C GLU A 163 7.82 8.18 9.91
N GLY A 164 8.30 9.05 10.80
CA GLY A 164 9.13 10.20 10.43
C GLY A 164 8.37 11.50 10.18
N THR A 165 7.05 11.52 10.34
CA THR A 165 6.39 12.73 10.85
C THR A 165 6.81 12.88 12.30
N GLU A 166 7.97 13.49 12.53
CA GLU A 166 8.12 14.31 13.74
C GLU A 166 6.97 15.29 13.67
N ILE A 167 5.87 14.95 14.35
CA ILE A 167 4.81 15.87 14.67
C ILE A 167 5.48 16.89 15.57
N ASN A 168 6.11 17.89 14.96
CA ASN A 168 6.59 19.07 15.65
C ASN A 168 5.32 19.78 16.10
N ALA A 169 4.92 19.50 17.35
CA ALA A 169 3.69 20.01 17.94
C ALA A 169 3.61 21.53 17.78
N ASP A 170 4.75 22.23 17.81
CA ASP A 170 4.84 23.68 17.63
C ASP A 170 4.50 24.08 16.18
N SER A 171 4.99 23.33 15.18
CA SER A 171 4.64 23.57 13.77
C SER A 171 3.15 23.30 13.48
N LEU A 172 2.57 22.27 14.10
CA LEU A 172 1.14 21.98 13.94
C LEU A 172 0.26 23.00 14.69
N LEU A 173 0.73 23.49 15.84
CA LEU A 173 0.04 24.53 16.58
C LEU A 173 0.04 25.85 15.80
N ALA A 174 1.18 26.23 15.21
CA ALA A 174 1.29 27.41 14.36
C ALA A 174 0.38 27.33 13.13
N GLU A 175 0.32 26.19 12.45
CA GLU A 175 -0.58 26.03 11.29
C GLU A 175 -2.06 25.98 11.72
N LYS A 176 -2.39 25.36 12.87
CA LYS A 176 -3.74 25.42 13.45
C LYS A 176 -4.17 26.87 13.73
N GLU A 177 -3.30 27.68 14.32
CA GLU A 177 -3.59 29.09 14.61
C GLU A 177 -3.82 29.89 13.34
N ARG A 178 -2.96 29.70 12.32
CA ARG A 178 -3.12 30.33 11.00
C ARG A 178 -4.45 29.94 10.33
N LEU A 179 -4.79 28.64 10.34
CA LEU A 179 -6.04 28.14 9.76
C LEU A 179 -7.26 28.68 10.51
N ASN A 180 -7.21 28.76 11.84
CA ASN A 180 -8.28 29.36 12.64
C ASN A 180 -8.46 30.85 12.34
N ALA A 181 -7.37 31.59 12.14
CA ALA A 181 -7.46 33.01 11.75
C ALA A 181 -8.14 33.16 10.38
N ARG A 182 -7.81 32.28 9.43
CA ARG A 182 -8.46 32.28 8.10
C ARG A 182 -9.93 31.89 8.17
N ILE A 183 -10.30 30.92 9.00
CA ILE A 183 -11.69 30.53 9.23
C ILE A 183 -12.47 31.72 9.81
N ALA A 184 -11.92 32.41 10.81
CA ALA A 184 -12.58 33.59 11.40
C ALA A 184 -12.78 34.73 10.40
N GLU A 185 -11.88 34.90 9.43
CA GLU A 185 -12.06 35.84 8.32
C GLU A 185 -13.17 35.38 7.37
N ILE A 186 -13.20 34.10 7.02
CA ILE A 186 -14.24 33.50 6.17
C ILE A 186 -15.62 33.62 6.85
N ASP A 187 -15.72 33.40 8.15
CA ASP A 187 -16.97 33.52 8.90
C ASP A 187 -17.52 34.95 8.87
N LYS A 188 -16.64 35.96 8.94
CA LYS A 188 -17.04 37.38 8.77
C LYS A 188 -17.57 37.66 7.36
N LEU A 189 -16.85 37.19 6.34
CA LEU A 189 -17.27 37.35 4.94
C LEU A 189 -18.60 36.63 4.66
N LEU A 190 -18.82 35.47 5.26
CA LEU A 190 -20.08 34.73 5.17
C LEU A 190 -21.22 35.48 5.87
N ALA A 191 -21.00 36.01 7.08
CA ALA A 191 -22.00 36.82 7.78
C ALA A 191 -22.39 38.07 6.99
N ASP A 192 -21.41 38.77 6.39
CA ASP A 192 -21.66 39.93 5.53
C ASP A 192 -22.41 39.55 4.25
N ALA A 193 -22.05 38.42 3.63
CA ALA A 193 -22.74 37.90 2.45
C ALA A 193 -24.18 37.46 2.76
N GLU A 194 -24.41 36.83 3.92
CA GLU A 194 -25.75 36.45 4.39
C GLU A 194 -26.60 37.67 4.74
N PHE A 195 -26.01 38.69 5.36
CA PHE A 195 -26.68 39.96 5.62
C PHE A 195 -27.11 40.64 4.33
N HIS A 196 -26.20 40.72 3.34
CA HIS A 196 -26.49 41.31 2.03
C HIS A 196 -27.56 40.50 1.25
N ARG A 197 -27.49 39.17 1.32
CA ARG A 197 -28.47 38.27 0.69
C ARG A 197 -29.86 38.39 1.32
N THR A 198 -29.94 38.63 2.63
CA THR A 198 -31.21 38.83 3.36
C THR A 198 -31.82 40.19 3.01
N MET A 199 -30.99 41.24 2.93
CA MET A 199 -31.43 42.58 2.50
C MET A 199 -32.00 42.58 1.08
N LEU A 200 -31.37 41.87 0.14
CA LEU A 200 -31.85 41.76 -1.25
C LEU A 200 -33.16 40.95 -1.38
N ARG A 201 -33.46 40.04 -0.46
CA ARG A 201 -34.75 39.31 -0.42
C ARG A 201 -35.90 40.14 0.15
N CYS A 202 -35.61 41.19 0.91
CA CYS A 202 -36.60 42.07 1.53
C CYS A 202 -36.98 43.28 0.67
N ILE A 203 -36.41 43.44 -0.53
CA ILE A 203 -36.84 44.47 -1.49
C ILE A 203 -38.18 43.99 -2.09
N PRO A 204 -39.31 44.68 -1.83
CA PRO A 204 -40.57 44.30 -2.46
C PRO A 204 -40.44 44.52 -3.97
N GLN A 205 -40.75 43.49 -4.76
CA GLN A 205 -40.90 43.64 -6.20
C GLN A 205 -42.12 44.53 -6.43
N THR A 206 -41.86 45.79 -6.76
CA THR A 206 -42.88 46.74 -7.18
C THR A 206 -43.22 46.40 -8.64
N HIS A 207 -44.46 45.98 -8.87
CA HIS A 207 -45.14 46.00 -10.18
C HIS A 207 -46.01 47.25 -10.25
#